data_AF-A0AAV7X8G9-F1
#
_entry.id   AF-A0AAV7X8G9-F1
#
_cell.length_a   1.000
_cell.length_b   1.000
_cell.length_c   1.000
_cell.angle_alpha   90.00
_cell.angle_beta   90.00
_cell.angle_gamma   90.00
#
_symmetry.space_group_name_H-M   'P 1'
#
loop_
_entity.id
_entity.type
_entity.pdbx_description
1 polymer ?
#
loop_
_entity_poly.entity_id
_entity_poly.type
_entity_poly.pdbx_seq_one_letter_code
_entity_poly.pdbx_strand_id
1 'polypeptide(L)'
;MRAAVVALVLLALVISNSPTDARRKGEENWKQRYRKWKDSEEQDHLNGGLIGTDEAAAAKLHREEQNSVYDAPSEDELWRQKIEEKKKRQRGEVEHKQKPTSEITAWHEEKWRRQQEQAVQTSPYFQRQKRRQPRDYHPEHHNGRNVRMSIPDHTKVAEMARYIVHNSNWTAVAYTSRQPGTYGLPMADIFSISDGLKDNSTGIPYMYISPKDTGVQDLAKDGRCSMIMSLSQSDYCRQEGLDPEDPRCGHVILTGKLKTVKNGTEEAARAEKLFFDRHPQLRNMPKDHKFRFAKLKISQILVQDYFGGPAQPTLAEYFAAKPEVSSGPKDPIPEAQAELLPGASSDSQKWLRPME
;
A
#
# COMPACT_ATOMS: atom_id res chain seq x y z
N MET A 1 -35.65 6.53 -55.56
CA MET A 1 -35.82 5.40 -54.61
C MET A 1 -34.52 4.98 -53.91
N ARG A 2 -33.39 4.79 -54.61
CA ARG A 2 -32.14 4.30 -53.97
C ARG A 2 -31.54 5.24 -52.89
N ALA A 3 -31.60 6.56 -53.07
CA ALA A 3 -31.09 7.52 -52.07
C ALA A 3 -31.90 7.55 -50.76
N ALA A 4 -33.23 7.38 -50.85
CA ALA A 4 -34.10 7.37 -49.67
C ALA A 4 -33.91 6.12 -48.79
N VAL A 5 -33.64 4.97 -49.42
CA VAL A 5 -33.34 3.73 -48.69
C VAL A 5 -32.00 3.83 -47.96
N VAL A 6 -30.98 4.41 -48.60
CA VAL A 6 -29.67 4.62 -47.96
C VAL A 6 -29.77 5.60 -46.78
N ALA A 7 -30.56 6.67 -46.90
CA ALA A 7 -30.79 7.61 -45.80
C ALA A 7 -31.51 6.97 -44.61
N LEU A 8 -32.49 6.09 -44.84
CA LEU A 8 -33.18 5.35 -43.78
C LEU A 8 -32.27 4.34 -43.07
N VAL A 9 -31.39 3.66 -43.80
CA VAL A 9 -30.41 2.73 -43.22
C VAL A 9 -29.38 3.48 -42.37
N LEU A 10 -28.89 4.63 -42.83
CA LEU A 10 -27.95 5.46 -42.06
C LEU A 10 -28.61 6.06 -40.82
N LEU A 11 -29.86 6.51 -40.91
CA LEU A 11 -30.62 7.00 -39.75
C LEU A 11 -30.83 5.89 -38.70
N ALA A 12 -31.17 4.68 -39.14
CA ALA A 12 -31.32 3.52 -38.27
C ALA A 12 -29.99 3.14 -37.58
N LEU A 13 -28.87 3.21 -38.29
CA LEU A 13 -27.54 2.97 -37.71
C LEU A 13 -27.15 4.03 -36.66
N VAL A 14 -27.45 5.31 -36.91
CA VAL A 14 -27.20 6.40 -35.95
C VAL A 14 -28.07 6.26 -34.69
N ILE A 15 -29.33 5.85 -34.83
CA ILE A 15 -30.22 5.61 -33.68
C ILE A 15 -29.72 4.41 -32.86
N SER A 16 -29.26 3.33 -33.52
CA SER A 16 -28.74 2.11 -32.85
C SER A 16 -27.39 2.30 -32.13
N ASN A 17 -26.64 3.35 -32.49
CA ASN A 17 -25.35 3.72 -31.90
C ASN A 17 -25.45 4.98 -31.02
N SER A 18 -26.65 5.43 -30.69
CA SER A 18 -26.83 6.55 -29.77
C SER A 18 -26.25 6.23 -28.38
N PRO A 19 -25.64 7.20 -27.68
CA PRO A 19 -25.05 6.98 -26.35
C PRO A 19 -26.04 6.42 -25.32
N THR A 20 -27.33 6.71 -25.48
CA THR A 20 -28.42 6.16 -24.68
C THR A 20 -28.62 4.66 -24.87
N ASP A 21 -28.48 4.16 -26.09
CA ASP A 21 -28.66 2.73 -26.42
C ASP A 21 -27.41 1.92 -26.02
N ALA A 22 -26.21 2.51 -26.12
CA ALA A 22 -24.99 1.94 -25.56
C ALA A 22 -25.04 1.83 -24.02
N ARG A 23 -25.61 2.86 -23.34
CA ARG A 23 -25.84 2.84 -21.89
C ARG A 23 -26.87 1.79 -21.48
N ARG A 24 -27.95 1.62 -22.26
CA ARG A 24 -28.98 0.60 -22.02
C ARG A 24 -28.46 -0.82 -22.25
N LYS A 25 -27.69 -1.05 -23.32
CA LYS A 25 -26.99 -2.33 -23.56
C LYS A 25 -25.96 -2.63 -22.47
N GLY A 26 -25.26 -1.61 -21.96
CA GLY A 26 -24.37 -1.71 -20.80
C GLY A 26 -25.10 -2.09 -19.50
N GLU A 27 -26.27 -1.49 -19.24
CA GLU A 27 -27.12 -1.81 -18.09
C GLU A 27 -27.76 -3.21 -18.19
N GLU A 28 -28.21 -3.63 -19.37
CA GLU A 28 -28.75 -4.99 -19.59
C GLU A 28 -27.65 -6.05 -19.39
N ASN A 29 -26.43 -5.79 -19.86
CA ASN A 29 -25.27 -6.66 -19.64
C ASN A 29 -24.85 -6.69 -18.17
N TRP A 30 -24.87 -5.55 -17.46
CA TRP A 30 -24.65 -5.50 -16.02
C TRP A 30 -25.70 -6.34 -15.27
N LYS A 31 -27.00 -6.20 -15.61
CA LYS A 31 -28.09 -6.90 -14.90
C LYS A 31 -27.98 -8.41 -15.07
N GLN A 32 -27.57 -8.87 -16.24
CA GLN A 32 -27.30 -10.30 -16.49
C GLN A 32 -26.09 -10.81 -15.70
N ARG A 33 -24.99 -10.05 -15.67
CA ARG A 33 -23.78 -10.43 -14.90
C ARG A 33 -24.04 -10.43 -13.40
N TYR A 34 -24.80 -9.45 -12.90
CA TYR A 34 -25.20 -9.37 -11.50
C TYR A 34 -26.10 -10.54 -11.09
N ARG A 35 -27.08 -10.93 -11.93
CA ARG A 35 -27.89 -12.12 -11.67
C ARG A 35 -27.05 -13.39 -11.63
N LYS A 36 -26.16 -13.60 -12.61
CA LYS A 36 -25.25 -14.75 -12.61
C LYS A 36 -24.34 -14.80 -11.39
N TRP A 37 -23.83 -13.66 -10.94
CA TRP A 37 -23.02 -13.57 -9.73
C TRP A 37 -23.85 -13.87 -8.47
N LYS A 38 -25.06 -13.33 -8.38
CA LYS A 38 -25.96 -13.56 -7.24
C LYS A 38 -26.44 -15.02 -7.15
N ASP A 39 -26.75 -15.64 -8.30
CA ASP A 39 -27.12 -17.06 -8.37
C ASP A 39 -25.93 -17.97 -7.96
N SER A 40 -24.68 -17.54 -8.25
CA SER A 40 -23.45 -18.23 -7.82
C SER A 40 -23.22 -18.12 -6.30
N GLU A 41 -23.42 -16.94 -5.71
CA GLU A 41 -23.33 -16.76 -4.26
C GLU A 41 -24.42 -17.53 -3.51
N GLU A 42 -25.65 -17.53 -4.01
CA GLU A 42 -26.75 -18.31 -3.42
C GLU A 42 -26.50 -19.83 -3.53
N GLN A 43 -25.81 -20.31 -4.57
CA GLN A 43 -25.37 -21.71 -4.68
C GLN A 43 -24.21 -22.05 -3.72
N ASP A 44 -23.24 -21.16 -3.53
CA ASP A 44 -22.13 -21.38 -2.59
C ASP A 44 -22.61 -21.34 -1.13
N HIS A 45 -23.62 -20.53 -0.81
CA HIS A 45 -24.24 -20.50 0.52
C HIS A 45 -25.09 -21.74 0.84
N LEU A 46 -25.63 -22.43 -0.16
CA LEU A 46 -26.35 -23.71 0.04
C LEU A 46 -25.40 -24.91 0.20
N ASN A 47 -24.17 -24.81 -0.32
CA ASN A 47 -23.13 -25.84 -0.18
C ASN A 47 -22.14 -25.58 0.99
N GLY A 48 -22.20 -24.41 1.62
CA GLY A 48 -21.35 -24.01 2.74
C GLY A 48 -21.76 -24.57 4.10
N GLY A 49 -21.89 -25.90 4.21
CA GLY A 49 -21.97 -26.60 5.48
C GLY A 49 -20.61 -27.13 5.92
N LEU A 50 -20.09 -26.59 7.04
CA LEU A 50 -19.02 -27.12 7.91
C LEU A 50 -17.54 -27.02 7.43
N ILE A 51 -16.86 -26.03 8.01
CA ILE A 51 -15.61 -26.13 8.78
C ILE A 51 -14.82 -27.45 8.63
N GLY A 52 -13.62 -27.35 8.06
CA GLY A 52 -12.42 -28.11 8.47
C GLY A 52 -12.10 -29.39 7.69
N THR A 53 -11.31 -29.29 6.61
CA THR A 53 -10.64 -30.45 6.00
C THR A 53 -9.23 -30.15 5.45
N ASP A 54 -8.41 -29.38 6.17
CA ASP A 54 -6.98 -29.26 5.83
C ASP A 54 -6.08 -30.31 6.53
N GLU A 55 -6.62 -31.12 7.46
CA GLU A 55 -5.85 -32.22 8.07
C GLU A 55 -5.97 -33.56 7.30
N ALA A 56 -6.99 -33.72 6.44
CA ALA A 56 -7.17 -34.93 5.64
C ALA A 56 -6.35 -34.92 4.33
N ALA A 57 -6.03 -33.73 3.80
CA ALA A 57 -5.21 -33.58 2.60
C ALA A 57 -3.70 -33.78 2.89
N ALA A 58 -3.25 -33.43 4.10
CA ALA A 58 -1.86 -33.61 4.52
C ALA A 58 -1.48 -35.09 4.79
N ALA A 59 -2.45 -35.96 5.06
CA ALA A 59 -2.22 -37.38 5.30
C ALA A 59 -2.03 -38.21 4.02
N LYS A 60 -2.28 -37.63 2.83
CA LYS A 60 -2.26 -38.36 1.55
C LYS A 60 -0.95 -38.24 0.76
N LEU A 61 -0.05 -37.33 1.15
CA LEU A 61 1.22 -37.08 0.45
C LEU A 61 2.45 -37.70 1.13
N HIS A 62 2.29 -38.31 2.31
CA HIS A 62 3.41 -38.98 3.03
C HIS A 62 3.40 -40.51 2.95
N ARG A 63 2.52 -41.11 2.14
CA ARG A 63 2.41 -42.58 2.00
C ARG A 63 2.78 -43.06 0.60
N GLU A 64 3.89 -42.58 0.04
CA GLU A 64 4.48 -43.17 -1.17
C GLU A 64 5.99 -43.46 -1.08
N GLU A 65 6.66 -43.27 0.07
CA GLU A 65 8.13 -43.37 0.08
C GLU A 65 8.80 -44.25 1.14
N GLN A 66 8.08 -45.08 1.91
CA GLN A 66 8.77 -46.03 2.81
C GLN A 66 8.13 -47.41 2.82
N ASN A 67 8.60 -48.24 1.89
CA ASN A 67 8.58 -49.69 2.00
C ASN A 67 9.61 -50.10 3.06
N SER A 68 9.15 -50.50 4.25
CA SER A 68 10.00 -51.13 5.26
C SER A 68 9.14 -51.98 6.17
N VAL A 69 9.30 -53.29 6.01
CA VAL A 69 8.70 -54.39 6.76
C VAL A 69 8.99 -54.26 8.26
N TYR A 70 7.98 -53.91 9.05
CA TYR A 70 7.85 -54.23 10.48
C TYR A 70 6.35 -54.26 10.80
N ASP A 71 5.91 -55.27 11.57
CA ASP A 71 4.51 -55.50 11.93
C ASP A 71 3.89 -54.26 12.62
N ALA A 72 3.24 -53.41 11.82
CA ALA A 72 2.48 -52.28 12.31
C ALA A 72 1.12 -52.79 12.85
N PRO A 73 0.67 -52.33 14.03
CA PRO A 73 -0.63 -52.69 14.56
C PRO A 73 -1.72 -52.38 13.54
N SER A 74 -2.71 -53.27 13.41
CA SER A 74 -3.83 -53.03 12.49
C SER A 74 -4.56 -51.73 12.84
N GLU A 75 -5.28 -51.13 11.88
CA GLU A 75 -6.01 -49.87 12.14
C GLU A 75 -6.96 -49.99 13.35
N ASP A 76 -7.56 -51.17 13.56
CA ASP A 76 -8.39 -51.49 14.72
C ASP A 76 -7.62 -51.45 16.05
N GLU A 77 -6.35 -51.88 16.03
CA GLU A 77 -5.47 -51.91 17.19
C GLU A 77 -5.03 -50.50 17.58
N LEU A 78 -4.69 -49.69 16.58
CA LEU A 78 -4.42 -48.25 16.73
C LEU A 78 -5.65 -47.49 17.25
N TRP A 79 -6.85 -47.88 16.79
CA TRP A 79 -8.09 -47.26 17.23
C TRP A 79 -8.42 -47.61 18.69
N ARG A 80 -8.18 -48.87 19.09
CA ARG A 80 -8.31 -49.33 20.49
C ARG A 80 -7.32 -48.63 21.42
N GLN A 81 -6.06 -48.50 21.00
CA GLN A 81 -5.04 -47.78 21.76
C GLN A 81 -5.44 -46.31 21.97
N LYS A 82 -5.92 -45.62 20.92
CA LYS A 82 -6.41 -44.23 21.02
C LYS A 82 -7.62 -44.09 21.96
N ILE A 83 -8.53 -45.05 21.96
CA ILE A 83 -9.65 -45.06 22.93
C ILE A 83 -9.15 -45.23 24.36
N GLU A 84 -8.20 -46.13 24.57
CA GLU A 84 -7.68 -46.42 25.90
C GLU A 84 -6.88 -45.25 26.46
N GLU A 85 -6.12 -44.56 25.60
CA GLU A 85 -5.41 -43.33 25.92
C GLU A 85 -6.37 -42.17 26.23
N LYS A 86 -7.47 -42.06 25.48
CA LYS A 86 -8.55 -41.09 25.76
C LYS A 86 -9.24 -41.36 27.09
N LYS A 87 -9.44 -42.64 27.45
CA LYS A 87 -9.97 -43.05 28.76
C LYS A 87 -8.99 -42.74 29.90
N LYS A 88 -7.68 -42.92 29.70
CA LYS A 88 -6.63 -42.53 30.68
C LYS A 88 -6.59 -41.02 30.90
N ARG A 89 -6.73 -40.23 29.82
CA ARG A 89 -6.86 -38.76 29.87
C ARG A 89 -8.10 -38.30 30.64
N GLN A 90 -9.23 -38.96 30.47
CA GLN A 90 -10.48 -38.62 31.18
C GLN A 90 -10.47 -39.01 32.66
N ARG A 91 -9.65 -40.00 33.05
CA ARG A 91 -9.45 -40.39 34.45
C ARG A 91 -8.41 -39.53 35.19
N GLY A 92 -7.79 -38.56 34.53
CA GLY A 92 -6.79 -37.67 35.15
C GLY A 92 -5.45 -38.35 35.45
N GLU A 93 -5.16 -39.49 34.81
CA GLU A 93 -3.96 -40.30 35.05
C GLU A 93 -2.71 -39.78 34.30
N VAL A 94 -2.83 -38.67 33.55
CA VAL A 94 -1.73 -38.05 32.79
C VAL A 94 -1.69 -36.55 33.08
N GLU A 95 -0.70 -36.13 33.86
CA GLU A 95 -0.44 -34.72 34.14
C GLU A 95 0.30 -34.09 32.96
N HIS A 96 -0.36 -33.18 32.24
CA HIS A 96 0.28 -32.41 31.18
C HIS A 96 0.63 -31.02 31.70
N LYS A 97 1.92 -30.68 31.72
CA LYS A 97 2.38 -29.29 31.73
C LYS A 97 1.81 -28.60 30.48
N GLN A 98 0.71 -27.86 30.62
CA GLN A 98 0.17 -27.03 29.54
C GLN A 98 1.12 -25.85 29.33
N LYS A 99 1.65 -25.71 28.11
CA LYS A 99 2.33 -24.48 27.71
C LYS A 99 1.29 -23.36 27.57
N PRO A 100 1.61 -22.12 27.98
CA PRO A 100 0.66 -21.01 27.95
C PRO A 100 0.21 -20.71 26.50
N THR A 101 -1.07 -20.37 26.35
CA THR A 101 -1.80 -20.20 25.08
C THR A 101 -1.15 -19.18 24.13
N SER A 102 -0.39 -18.22 24.66
CA SER A 102 0.34 -17.21 23.88
C SER A 102 1.52 -17.76 23.07
N GLU A 103 2.14 -18.86 23.52
CA GLU A 103 3.26 -19.47 22.78
C GLU A 103 2.78 -20.30 21.58
N ILE A 104 1.58 -20.88 21.69
CA ILE A 104 0.98 -21.69 20.62
C ILE A 104 0.51 -20.79 19.47
N THR A 105 -0.07 -19.62 19.77
CA THR A 105 -0.48 -18.65 18.74
C THR A 105 0.72 -18.07 18.01
N ALA A 106 1.77 -17.66 18.74
CA ALA A 106 2.98 -17.12 18.16
C ALA A 106 3.70 -18.12 17.22
N TRP A 107 3.74 -19.40 17.60
CA TRP A 107 4.33 -20.45 16.76
C TRP A 107 3.54 -20.70 15.47
N HIS A 108 2.19 -20.70 15.55
CA HIS A 108 1.35 -20.85 14.36
C HIS A 108 1.49 -19.65 13.41
N GLU A 109 1.53 -18.43 13.94
CA GLU A 109 1.75 -17.20 13.16
C GLU A 109 3.11 -17.22 12.45
N GLU A 110 4.18 -17.64 13.15
CA GLU A 110 5.51 -17.77 12.55
C GLU A 110 5.55 -18.85 11.46
N LYS A 111 4.92 -20.01 11.70
CA LYS A 111 4.85 -21.09 10.71
C LYS A 111 4.12 -20.62 9.45
N TRP A 112 3.00 -19.93 9.61
CA TRP A 112 2.21 -19.38 8.50
C TRP A 112 2.99 -18.33 7.71
N ARG A 113 3.71 -17.44 8.41
CA ARG A 113 4.63 -16.44 7.82
C ARG A 113 5.67 -17.10 6.90
N ARG A 114 6.36 -18.14 7.39
CA ARG A 114 7.39 -18.86 6.61
C ARG A 114 6.83 -19.53 5.35
N GLN A 115 5.61 -20.06 5.43
CA GLN A 115 4.95 -20.66 4.26
C GLN A 115 4.63 -19.61 3.19
N GLN A 116 4.16 -18.43 3.58
CA GLN A 116 3.91 -17.34 2.64
C GLN A 116 5.19 -16.84 1.97
N GLU A 117 6.26 -16.66 2.73
CA GLU A 117 7.58 -16.28 2.19
C GLU A 117 8.07 -17.28 1.14
N GLN A 118 7.98 -18.57 1.42
CA GLN A 118 8.39 -19.63 0.50
C GLN A 118 7.51 -19.67 -0.77
N ALA A 119 6.19 -19.51 -0.63
CA ALA A 119 5.26 -19.51 -1.76
C ALA A 119 5.55 -18.35 -2.74
N VAL A 120 5.86 -17.16 -2.22
CA VAL A 120 6.21 -16.00 -3.05
C VAL A 120 7.57 -16.19 -3.74
N GLN A 121 8.58 -16.70 -3.03
CA GLN A 121 9.90 -16.97 -3.61
C GLN A 121 9.87 -18.02 -4.73
N THR A 122 9.00 -19.01 -4.61
CA THR A 122 8.86 -20.11 -5.58
C THR A 122 7.90 -19.79 -6.73
N SER A 123 7.16 -18.68 -6.67
CA SER A 123 6.20 -18.28 -7.70
C SER A 123 6.85 -18.03 -9.07
N PRO A 124 6.40 -18.70 -10.14
CA PRO A 124 6.89 -18.49 -11.51
C PRO A 124 6.74 -17.03 -11.99
N TYR A 125 5.74 -16.31 -11.47
CA TYR A 125 5.54 -14.88 -11.76
C TYR A 125 6.69 -14.03 -11.21
N PHE A 126 7.06 -14.25 -9.95
CA PHE A 126 8.16 -13.55 -9.28
C PHE A 126 9.51 -13.86 -9.94
N GLN A 127 9.74 -15.13 -10.30
CA GLN A 127 10.94 -15.54 -11.04
C GLN A 127 11.03 -14.89 -12.43
N ARG A 128 9.90 -14.65 -13.09
CA ARG A 128 9.83 -13.98 -14.40
C ARG A 128 10.05 -12.47 -14.32
N GLN A 129 9.60 -11.82 -13.25
CA GLN A 129 9.87 -10.40 -13.02
C GLN A 129 11.34 -10.12 -12.71
N LYS A 130 12.01 -10.96 -11.90
CA LYS A 130 13.47 -10.87 -11.69
C LYS A 130 14.28 -10.95 -12.99
N ARG A 131 13.81 -11.73 -13.97
CA ARG A 131 14.45 -11.86 -15.29
C ARG A 131 14.19 -10.68 -16.24
N ARG A 132 13.26 -9.78 -15.91
CA ARG A 132 12.83 -8.65 -16.75
C ARG A 132 13.36 -7.29 -16.31
N GLN A 133 14.29 -7.21 -15.37
CA GLN A 133 14.94 -5.92 -15.05
C GLN A 133 15.59 -5.35 -16.32
N PRO A 134 15.16 -4.17 -16.80
CA PRO A 134 15.89 -3.47 -17.84
C PRO A 134 17.25 -3.05 -17.27
N ARG A 135 18.33 -3.33 -18.01
CA ARG A 135 19.62 -2.69 -17.78
C ARG A 135 19.46 -1.17 -17.96
N ASP A 136 20.03 -0.45 -17.00
CA ASP A 136 20.44 0.95 -17.05
C ASP A 136 19.35 1.98 -17.39
N TYR A 137 18.63 2.43 -16.36
CA TYR A 137 18.01 3.75 -16.36
C TYR A 137 18.93 4.74 -15.65
N HIS A 138 19.54 5.63 -16.42
CA HIS A 138 20.24 6.81 -15.91
C HIS A 138 19.18 7.82 -15.45
N PRO A 139 19.07 8.16 -14.16
CA PRO A 139 18.16 9.23 -13.74
C PRO A 139 18.70 10.56 -14.29
N GLU A 140 17.83 11.39 -14.86
CA GLU A 140 18.18 12.76 -15.21
C GLU A 140 18.81 13.47 -14.00
N HIS A 141 20.05 13.90 -14.19
CA HIS A 141 20.83 14.62 -13.20
C HIS A 141 20.31 16.05 -13.05
N HIS A 142 19.29 16.25 -12.22
CA HIS A 142 19.05 17.58 -11.64
C HIS A 142 20.09 17.83 -10.55
N ASN A 143 20.96 18.80 -10.82
CA ASN A 143 22.15 19.14 -10.06
C ASN A 143 21.78 19.74 -8.69
N GLY A 144 21.57 18.86 -7.70
CA GLY A 144 21.37 19.21 -6.28
C GLY A 144 21.67 17.95 -5.46
N ARG A 145 22.37 18.09 -4.32
CA ARG A 145 22.77 16.95 -3.46
C ARG A 145 21.58 16.01 -3.25
N ASN A 146 21.58 14.87 -3.92
CA ASN A 146 20.51 13.88 -3.84
C ASN A 146 20.65 13.12 -2.53
N VAL A 147 20.01 13.66 -1.50
CA VAL A 147 19.71 12.92 -0.27
C VAL A 147 18.79 11.77 -0.68
N ARG A 148 19.34 10.57 -0.87
CA ARG A 148 18.56 9.35 -1.04
C ARG A 148 18.24 8.82 0.35
N MET A 149 16.97 8.87 0.76
CA MET A 149 16.57 8.14 1.96
C MET A 149 16.57 6.65 1.63
N SER A 150 17.26 5.85 2.45
CA SER A 150 17.21 4.40 2.36
C SER A 150 15.92 3.90 2.96
N ILE A 151 15.37 2.84 2.37
CA ILE A 151 14.18 2.18 2.91
C ILE A 151 14.57 1.51 4.23
N PRO A 152 13.85 1.80 5.34
CA PRO A 152 14.13 1.20 6.63
C PRO A 152 13.99 -0.33 6.60
N ASP A 153 14.71 -1.00 7.50
CA ASP A 153 14.46 -2.42 7.76
C ASP A 153 13.02 -2.62 8.28
N HIS A 154 12.35 -3.68 7.85
CA HIS A 154 10.94 -3.94 8.19
C HIS A 154 10.71 -4.17 9.69
N THR A 155 11.75 -4.46 10.47
CA THR A 155 11.68 -4.52 11.94
C THR A 155 11.57 -3.12 12.57
N LYS A 156 11.92 -2.06 11.84
CA LYS A 156 11.82 -0.66 12.25
C LYS A 156 10.51 -0.03 11.80
N VAL A 157 9.40 -0.62 12.23
CA VAL A 157 8.03 -0.29 11.81
C VAL A 157 7.71 1.22 11.84
N ALA A 158 8.08 1.92 12.92
CA ALA A 158 7.83 3.36 13.04
C ALA A 158 8.64 4.20 12.04
N GLU A 159 9.88 3.79 11.75
CA GLU A 159 10.72 4.44 10.73
C GLU A 159 10.16 4.17 9.33
N MET A 160 9.71 2.94 9.04
CA MET A 160 9.05 2.61 7.78
C MET A 160 7.79 3.46 7.56
N ALA A 161 6.94 3.60 8.58
CA ALA A 161 5.77 4.47 8.51
C ALA A 161 6.16 5.92 8.15
N ARG A 162 7.16 6.47 8.84
CA ARG A 162 7.66 7.82 8.61
C ARG A 162 8.29 7.97 7.23
N TYR A 163 9.01 6.96 6.77
CA TYR A 163 9.58 6.91 5.42
C TYR A 163 8.50 6.97 4.35
N ILE A 164 7.47 6.12 4.45
CA ILE A 164 6.37 6.07 3.48
C ILE A 164 5.64 7.42 3.45
N VAL A 165 5.28 7.97 4.61
CA VAL A 165 4.59 9.27 4.70
C VAL A 165 5.43 10.37 4.07
N HIS A 166 6.72 10.42 4.35
CA HIS A 166 7.58 11.51 3.89
C HIS A 166 7.85 11.48 2.37
N ASN A 167 7.96 10.27 1.81
CA ASN A 167 8.16 10.05 0.38
C ASN A 167 6.86 10.09 -0.43
N SER A 168 5.70 10.25 0.22
CA SER A 168 4.42 10.34 -0.46
C SER A 168 4.03 11.80 -0.74
N ASN A 169 3.79 12.11 -2.01
CA ASN A 169 3.34 13.44 -2.43
C ASN A 169 1.81 13.59 -2.40
N TRP A 170 1.09 12.47 -2.35
CA TRP A 170 -0.36 12.41 -2.30
C TRP A 170 -0.81 11.21 -1.48
N THR A 171 -2.06 11.21 -1.04
CA THR A 171 -2.69 10.10 -0.30
C THR A 171 -4.11 9.91 -0.80
N ALA A 172 -4.62 8.67 -0.71
CA ALA A 172 -6.06 8.45 -0.72
C ALA A 172 -6.60 8.70 0.69
N VAL A 173 -7.66 9.51 0.82
CA VAL A 173 -8.36 9.79 2.08
C VAL A 173 -9.71 9.09 2.03
N ALA A 174 -9.93 8.15 2.96
CA ALA A 174 -11.21 7.50 3.13
C ALA A 174 -12.05 8.22 4.19
N TYR A 175 -13.34 8.45 3.89
CA TYR A 175 -14.28 9.17 4.74
C TYR A 175 -15.72 8.72 4.49
N THR A 176 -16.66 9.15 5.35
CA THR A 176 -18.09 8.84 5.18
C THR A 176 -18.80 10.00 4.48
N SER A 177 -19.48 9.73 3.37
CA SER A 177 -20.21 10.76 2.63
C SER A 177 -21.36 11.34 3.43
N ARG A 178 -21.55 12.66 3.28
CA ARG A 178 -22.69 13.43 3.79
C ARG A 178 -23.40 14.18 2.67
N GLN A 179 -23.23 13.71 1.43
CA GLN A 179 -23.86 14.24 0.23
C GLN A 179 -25.17 13.50 -0.07
N PRO A 180 -26.17 14.17 -0.69
CA PRO A 180 -27.34 13.48 -1.22
C PRO A 180 -26.94 12.38 -2.22
N GLY A 181 -27.58 11.20 -2.14
CA GLY A 181 -27.34 10.07 -3.04
C GLY A 181 -26.19 9.13 -2.64
N THR A 182 -25.21 9.59 -1.85
CA THR A 182 -24.14 8.73 -1.29
C THR A 182 -24.07 8.78 0.23
N TYR A 183 -25.06 9.40 0.89
CA TYR A 183 -25.07 9.60 2.34
C TYR A 183 -24.80 8.30 3.11
N GLY A 184 -23.79 8.32 3.98
CA GLY A 184 -23.40 7.18 4.82
C GLY A 184 -22.47 6.17 4.14
N LEU A 185 -22.26 6.26 2.83
CA LEU A 185 -21.33 5.36 2.13
C LEU A 185 -19.87 5.74 2.39
N PRO A 186 -18.96 4.75 2.40
CA PRO A 186 -17.53 5.02 2.38
C PRO A 186 -17.15 5.61 1.02
N MET A 187 -16.41 6.71 1.07
CA MET A 187 -15.83 7.38 -0.09
C MET A 187 -14.31 7.42 0.07
N ALA A 188 -13.61 7.50 -1.06
CA ALA A 188 -12.19 7.78 -1.09
C ALA A 188 -11.91 8.88 -2.12
N ASP A 189 -11.02 9.81 -1.78
CA ASP A 189 -10.58 10.87 -2.69
C ASP A 189 -9.08 11.13 -2.54
N ILE A 190 -8.47 11.75 -3.55
CA ILE A 190 -7.02 12.00 -3.63
C ILE A 190 -6.70 13.39 -3.12
N PHE A 191 -5.80 13.47 -2.13
CA PHE A 191 -5.27 14.74 -1.63
C PHE A 191 -3.77 14.80 -1.79
N SER A 192 -3.25 15.91 -2.30
CA SER A 192 -1.83 16.23 -2.20
C SER A 192 -1.46 16.46 -0.73
N ILE A 193 -0.30 15.94 -0.31
CA ILE A 193 0.19 16.05 1.06
C ILE A 193 1.66 16.49 1.10
N SER A 194 2.06 17.05 2.23
CA SER A 194 3.47 17.19 2.62
C SER A 194 3.56 17.09 4.13
N ASP A 195 4.54 16.36 4.64
CA ASP A 195 4.84 16.29 6.07
C ASP A 195 6.16 16.99 6.44
N GLY A 196 6.87 17.60 5.49
CA GLY A 196 8.23 18.06 5.71
C GLY A 196 8.98 18.52 4.46
N LEU A 197 10.10 19.21 4.67
CA LEU A 197 11.08 19.50 3.61
C LEU A 197 11.83 18.21 3.26
N LYS A 198 12.45 18.14 2.09
CA LYS A 198 13.07 16.91 1.52
C LYS A 198 14.01 16.15 2.48
N ASP A 199 14.61 16.83 3.44
CA ASP A 199 15.56 16.29 4.42
C ASP A 199 15.02 16.23 5.86
N ASN A 200 13.79 16.68 6.10
CA ASN A 200 13.23 16.80 7.44
C ASN A 200 11.71 16.57 7.45
N SER A 201 11.33 15.35 7.83
CA SER A 201 9.95 14.92 8.07
C SER A 201 9.47 15.33 9.47
N THR A 202 8.24 15.85 9.56
CA THR A 202 7.52 16.01 10.83
C THR A 202 6.58 14.84 11.13
N GLY A 203 6.24 14.03 10.12
CA GLY A 203 5.24 12.97 10.23
C GLY A 203 3.78 13.44 10.28
N ILE A 204 3.51 14.74 10.15
CA ILE A 204 2.15 15.28 10.11
C ILE A 204 1.77 15.60 8.65
N PRO A 205 0.84 14.87 8.01
CA PRO A 205 0.41 15.20 6.66
C PRO A 205 -0.38 16.51 6.66
N TYR A 206 0.20 17.57 6.09
CA TYR A 206 -0.48 18.80 5.76
C TYR A 206 -1.06 18.73 4.35
N MET A 207 -2.26 19.27 4.16
CA MET A 207 -2.97 19.37 2.88
C MET A 207 -3.39 20.81 2.62
N TYR A 208 -3.59 21.15 1.35
CA TYR A 208 -4.17 22.42 0.92
C TYR A 208 -5.54 22.15 0.28
N ILE A 209 -6.61 22.45 1.03
CA ILE A 209 -7.97 21.99 0.72
C ILE A 209 -8.93 23.15 0.47
N SER A 210 -9.94 22.94 -0.37
CA SER A 210 -10.99 23.91 -0.66
C SER A 210 -12.34 23.47 -0.08
N PRO A 211 -13.15 24.37 0.52
CA PRO A 211 -14.53 24.05 0.87
C PRO A 211 -15.45 23.74 -0.33
N LYS A 212 -15.01 23.96 -1.58
CA LYS A 212 -15.76 23.58 -2.78
C LYS A 212 -15.68 22.07 -3.08
N ASP A 213 -14.67 21.39 -2.56
CA ASP A 213 -14.49 19.94 -2.67
C ASP A 213 -15.56 19.22 -1.83
N THR A 214 -16.25 18.24 -2.42
CA THR A 214 -17.32 17.48 -1.77
C THR A 214 -16.83 16.63 -0.61
N GLY A 215 -15.63 16.04 -0.71
CA GLY A 215 -15.01 15.32 0.39
C GLY A 215 -14.64 16.24 1.54
N VAL A 216 -14.18 17.46 1.24
CA VAL A 216 -13.93 18.48 2.27
C VAL A 216 -15.22 18.94 2.96
N GLN A 217 -16.33 19.05 2.22
CA GLN A 217 -17.64 19.35 2.80
C GLN A 217 -18.14 18.25 3.73
N ASP A 218 -17.90 16.99 3.38
CA ASP A 218 -18.24 15.84 4.22
C ASP A 218 -17.38 15.81 5.48
N LEU A 219 -16.06 16.00 5.33
CA LEU A 219 -15.10 16.06 6.43
C LEU A 219 -15.31 17.26 7.35
N ALA A 220 -15.92 18.34 6.87
CA ALA A 220 -16.33 19.46 7.71
C ALA A 220 -17.48 19.09 8.66
N LYS A 221 -18.37 18.17 8.26
CA LYS A 221 -19.48 17.66 9.08
C LYS A 221 -19.03 16.52 9.99
N ASP A 222 -18.18 15.63 9.48
CA ASP A 222 -17.60 14.51 10.22
C ASP A 222 -16.12 14.34 9.85
N GLY A 223 -15.24 14.89 10.70
CA GLY A 223 -13.81 14.91 10.39
C GLY A 223 -13.10 13.55 10.48
N ARG A 224 -13.78 12.46 10.84
CA ARG A 224 -13.15 11.13 10.94
C ARG A 224 -12.76 10.64 9.55
N CYS A 225 -11.49 10.26 9.39
CA CYS A 225 -10.96 9.73 8.15
C CYS A 225 -9.73 8.84 8.39
N SER A 226 -9.37 8.08 7.37
CA SER A 226 -8.08 7.42 7.27
C SER A 226 -7.36 7.83 5.98
N MET A 227 -6.03 7.82 6.02
CA MET A 227 -5.14 8.09 4.89
C MET A 227 -4.30 6.87 4.62
N ILE A 228 -4.23 6.43 3.37
CA ILE A 228 -3.31 5.36 2.96
C ILE A 228 -2.28 5.87 1.96
N MET A 229 -1.02 5.50 2.22
CA MET A 229 0.15 5.76 1.40
C MET A 229 0.95 4.47 1.26
N SER A 230 1.64 4.30 0.14
CA SER A 230 2.35 3.06 -0.19
C SER A 230 3.66 3.35 -0.92
N LEU A 231 4.65 2.47 -0.73
CA LEU A 231 5.87 2.48 -1.51
C LEU A 231 5.61 2.32 -3.03
N SER A 232 4.44 1.79 -3.43
CA SER A 232 4.00 1.72 -4.83
C SER A 232 3.72 3.08 -5.47
N GLN A 233 3.60 4.15 -4.67
CA GLN A 233 3.53 5.52 -5.17
C GLN A 233 4.89 6.03 -5.67
N SER A 234 5.97 5.31 -5.34
CA SER A 234 7.31 5.47 -5.89
C SER A 234 7.65 4.31 -6.84
N ASP A 235 8.84 4.34 -7.42
CA ASP A 235 9.33 3.24 -8.26
C ASP A 235 9.80 2.00 -7.50
N TYR A 236 9.85 2.04 -6.16
CA TYR A 236 10.42 0.97 -5.34
C TYR A 236 9.83 -0.41 -5.64
N CYS A 237 8.52 -0.57 -5.47
CA CYS A 237 7.89 -1.90 -5.61
C CYS A 237 8.07 -2.45 -7.03
N ARG A 238 8.02 -1.58 -8.04
CA ARG A 238 8.29 -1.94 -9.44
C ARG A 238 9.73 -2.41 -9.64
N GLN A 239 10.72 -1.74 -9.04
CA GLN A 239 12.14 -2.10 -9.14
C GLN A 239 12.45 -3.42 -8.42
N GLU A 240 11.80 -3.67 -7.29
CA GLU A 240 11.92 -4.91 -6.52
C GLU A 240 11.12 -6.09 -7.10
N GLY A 241 10.30 -5.86 -8.14
CA GLY A 241 9.42 -6.89 -8.69
C GLY A 241 8.35 -7.34 -7.68
N LEU A 242 7.82 -6.39 -6.92
CA LEU A 242 6.76 -6.58 -5.94
C LEU A 242 5.45 -6.08 -6.54
N ASP A 243 4.42 -6.91 -6.46
CA ASP A 243 3.05 -6.44 -6.70
C ASP A 243 2.68 -5.41 -5.61
N PRO A 244 1.87 -4.37 -5.91
CA PRO A 244 1.42 -3.43 -4.88
C PRO A 244 0.67 -4.07 -3.70
N GLU A 245 0.11 -5.27 -3.86
CA GLU A 245 -0.53 -6.03 -2.78
C GLU A 245 0.45 -6.93 -2.01
N ASP A 246 1.67 -7.16 -2.52
CA ASP A 246 2.70 -7.88 -1.77
C ASP A 246 3.03 -7.09 -0.49
N PRO A 247 2.99 -7.71 0.71
CA PRO A 247 3.18 -6.97 1.96
C PRO A 247 4.56 -6.32 2.07
N ARG A 248 5.56 -6.76 1.29
CA ARG A 248 6.87 -6.12 1.20
C ARG A 248 6.84 -4.83 0.38
N CYS A 249 5.83 -4.62 -0.46
CA CYS A 249 5.48 -3.33 -1.01
C CYS A 249 4.72 -2.52 0.05
N GLY A 250 5.48 -2.05 1.04
CA GLY A 250 4.92 -1.53 2.27
C GLY A 250 3.91 -0.40 2.09
N HIS A 251 2.89 -0.39 2.94
CA HIS A 251 1.92 0.70 3.04
C HIS A 251 1.59 1.06 4.49
N VAL A 252 1.24 2.33 4.69
CA VAL A 252 0.86 2.88 6.00
C VAL A 252 -0.55 3.44 5.92
N ILE A 253 -1.35 3.12 6.94
CA ILE A 253 -2.69 3.68 7.13
C ILE A 253 -2.66 4.55 8.39
N LEU A 254 -2.90 5.85 8.22
CA LEU A 254 -3.05 6.81 9.31
C LEU A 254 -4.53 7.10 9.53
N THR A 255 -5.06 6.74 10.70
CA THR A 255 -6.46 7.01 11.06
C THR A 255 -6.53 8.16 12.06
N GLY A 256 -7.50 9.05 11.89
CA GLY A 256 -7.63 10.20 12.76
C GLY A 256 -8.79 11.12 12.43
N LYS A 257 -8.58 12.42 12.70
CA LYS A 257 -9.52 13.47 12.33
C LYS A 257 -8.86 14.57 11.51
N LEU A 258 -9.45 14.95 10.39
CA LEU A 258 -9.04 16.12 9.63
C LEU A 258 -9.32 17.39 10.45
N LYS A 259 -8.34 18.28 10.53
CA LYS A 259 -8.44 19.57 11.22
C LYS A 259 -7.89 20.68 10.34
N THR A 260 -8.68 21.74 10.15
CA THR A 260 -8.20 22.96 9.49
C THR A 260 -7.18 23.66 10.37
N VAL A 261 -6.08 24.10 9.77
CA VAL A 261 -5.08 24.94 10.42
C VAL A 261 -5.63 26.35 10.49
N LYS A 262 -5.48 27.00 11.66
CA LYS A 262 -5.96 28.37 11.84
C LYS A 262 -5.07 29.34 11.08
N ASN A 263 -5.65 30.17 10.22
CA ASN A 263 -4.94 31.20 9.46
C ASN A 263 -4.22 32.18 10.40
N GLY A 264 -3.08 32.72 9.95
CA GLY A 264 -2.29 33.70 10.70
C GLY A 264 -1.52 33.13 11.89
N THR A 265 -1.44 31.80 12.02
CA THR A 265 -0.62 31.15 13.05
C THR A 265 0.74 30.72 12.51
N GLU A 266 1.71 30.50 13.41
CA GLU A 266 3.01 29.91 13.03
C GLU A 266 2.85 28.55 12.36
N GLU A 267 1.84 27.77 12.76
CA GLU A 267 1.54 26.51 12.11
C GLU A 267 1.07 26.70 10.66
N ALA A 268 0.27 27.74 10.37
CA ALA A 268 -0.13 28.05 9.00
C ALA A 268 1.07 28.41 8.12
N ALA A 269 1.97 29.27 8.62
CA ALA A 269 3.20 29.63 7.91
C ALA A 269 4.11 28.41 7.67
N ARG A 270 4.20 27.51 8.66
CA ARG A 270 4.93 26.25 8.52
C ARG A 270 4.29 25.35 7.46
N ALA A 271 2.98 25.10 7.55
CA ALA A 271 2.24 24.28 6.60
C ALA A 271 2.40 24.81 5.17
N GLU A 272 2.32 26.14 4.98
CA GLU A 272 2.53 26.79 3.70
C GLU A 272 3.91 26.53 3.12
N LYS A 273 4.96 26.74 3.93
CA LYS A 273 6.34 26.47 3.53
C LYS A 273 6.53 25.00 3.12
N LEU A 274 6.13 24.07 3.99
CA LEU A 274 6.33 22.63 3.77
C LEU A 274 5.51 22.11 2.58
N PHE A 275 4.28 22.59 2.43
CA PHE A 275 3.38 22.10 1.39
C PHE A 275 3.78 22.60 0.01
N PHE A 276 4.06 23.90 -0.15
CA PHE A 276 4.38 24.45 -1.45
C PHE A 276 5.85 24.31 -1.87
N ASP A 277 6.73 23.86 -0.97
CA ASP A 277 8.02 23.29 -1.34
C ASP A 277 7.82 22.01 -2.17
N ARG A 278 6.89 21.15 -1.74
CA ARG A 278 6.57 19.90 -2.43
C ARG A 278 5.65 20.09 -3.63
N HIS A 279 4.71 21.03 -3.54
CA HIS A 279 3.64 21.26 -4.52
C HIS A 279 3.62 22.71 -5.04
N PRO A 280 4.69 23.18 -5.71
CA PRO A 280 4.78 24.57 -6.18
C PRO A 280 3.64 24.96 -7.14
N GLN A 281 3.11 24.00 -7.90
CA GLN A 281 2.00 24.19 -8.84
C GLN A 281 0.67 24.57 -8.15
N LEU A 282 0.54 24.31 -6.85
CA LEU A 282 -0.68 24.61 -6.08
C LEU A 282 -0.65 26.00 -5.40
N ARG A 283 0.41 26.80 -5.59
CA ARG A 283 0.50 28.16 -5.01
C ARG A 283 -0.56 29.12 -5.56
N ASN A 284 -0.89 28.98 -6.85
CA ASN A 284 -1.71 29.94 -7.59
C ASN A 284 -3.15 29.46 -7.80
N MET A 285 -3.68 28.64 -6.88
CA MET A 285 -5.06 28.18 -6.97
C MET A 285 -6.05 29.36 -6.95
N PRO A 286 -7.23 29.25 -7.60
CA PRO A 286 -8.19 30.34 -7.70
C PRO A 286 -8.61 30.87 -6.32
N LYS A 287 -8.56 32.20 -6.13
CA LYS A 287 -8.84 32.83 -4.83
C LYS A 287 -10.26 32.58 -4.34
N ASP A 288 -11.24 32.54 -5.26
CA ASP A 288 -12.65 32.30 -4.95
C ASP A 288 -12.94 30.85 -4.51
N HIS A 289 -11.98 29.93 -4.68
CA HIS A 289 -12.04 28.58 -4.14
C HIS A 289 -11.66 28.51 -2.65
N LYS A 290 -11.17 29.60 -2.03
CA LYS A 290 -10.96 29.73 -0.58
C LYS A 290 -10.12 28.58 0.01
N PHE A 291 -9.03 28.23 -0.66
CA PHE A 291 -8.12 27.19 -0.18
C PHE A 291 -7.52 27.54 1.19
N ARG A 292 -7.30 26.51 2.00
CA ARG A 292 -6.76 26.62 3.36
C ARG A 292 -5.98 25.36 3.73
N PHE A 293 -5.06 25.51 4.67
CA PHE A 293 -4.30 24.37 5.18
C PHE A 293 -5.14 23.52 6.15
N ALA A 294 -4.95 22.22 6.06
CA ALA A 294 -5.48 21.24 7.01
C ALA A 294 -4.41 20.20 7.33
N LYS A 295 -4.62 19.47 8.43
CA LYS A 295 -3.76 18.36 8.85
C LYS A 295 -4.58 17.19 9.36
N LEU A 296 -4.00 16.00 9.31
CA LEU A 296 -4.53 14.86 10.05
C LEU A 296 -4.10 14.93 11.52
N LYS A 297 -5.05 14.97 12.44
CA LYS A 297 -4.80 14.64 13.84
C LYS A 297 -4.86 13.12 13.99
N ILE A 298 -3.70 12.49 13.92
CA ILE A 298 -3.53 11.03 13.95
C ILE A 298 -3.96 10.49 15.32
N SER A 299 -4.69 9.38 15.32
CA SER A 299 -5.06 8.62 16.52
C SER A 299 -4.66 7.15 16.45
N GLN A 300 -4.44 6.58 15.26
CA GLN A 300 -3.97 5.20 15.08
C GLN A 300 -3.13 5.09 13.80
N ILE A 301 -2.16 4.19 13.82
CA ILE A 301 -1.22 3.94 12.73
C ILE A 301 -1.18 2.43 12.51
N LEU A 302 -1.35 2.00 11.26
CA LEU A 302 -1.14 0.62 10.83
C LEU A 302 -0.05 0.62 9.75
N VAL A 303 0.86 -0.35 9.81
CA VAL A 303 1.93 -0.53 8.83
C VAL A 303 1.90 -1.98 8.38
N GLN A 304 1.74 -2.20 7.08
CA GLN A 304 1.94 -3.51 6.47
C GLN A 304 3.17 -3.39 5.58
N ASP A 305 4.32 -3.88 6.05
CA ASP A 305 5.61 -3.81 5.35
C ASP A 305 6.34 -5.17 5.29
N TYR A 306 5.75 -6.20 5.88
CA TYR A 306 6.25 -7.57 5.82
C TYR A 306 5.15 -8.59 6.10
N PHE A 307 5.44 -9.89 5.99
CA PHE A 307 4.47 -10.95 6.27
C PHE A 307 4.10 -11.03 7.77
N GLY A 308 2.90 -11.53 8.06
CA GLY A 308 2.40 -11.70 9.45
C GLY A 308 1.33 -10.70 9.88
N GLY A 309 0.76 -9.94 8.95
CA GLY A 309 -0.27 -8.93 9.22
C GLY A 309 0.30 -7.56 9.59
N PRO A 310 -0.56 -6.56 9.82
CA PRO A 310 -0.12 -5.18 10.01
C PRO A 310 0.37 -4.93 11.44
N ALA A 311 1.53 -4.31 11.55
CA ALA A 311 2.07 -3.81 12.81
C ALA A 311 1.44 -2.45 13.18
N GLN A 312 1.43 -2.12 14.47
CA GLN A 312 0.77 -0.92 15.00
C GLN A 312 1.71 -0.14 15.92
N PRO A 313 2.59 0.72 15.38
CA PRO A 313 3.44 1.55 16.22
C PRO A 313 2.59 2.56 17.00
N THR A 314 2.99 2.88 18.22
CA THR A 314 2.38 3.93 19.01
C THR A 314 2.64 5.30 18.36
N LEU A 315 1.80 6.29 18.67
CA LEU A 315 2.02 7.68 18.25
C LEU A 315 3.38 8.20 18.75
N ALA A 316 3.80 7.81 19.95
CA ALA A 316 5.07 8.21 20.53
C ALA A 316 6.27 7.67 19.72
N GLU A 317 6.25 6.39 19.37
CA GLU A 317 7.29 5.77 18.51
C GLU A 317 7.32 6.42 17.13
N TYR A 318 6.16 6.62 16.50
CA TYR A 318 6.05 7.26 15.19
C TYR A 318 6.63 8.68 15.16
N PHE A 319 6.31 9.50 16.16
CA PHE A 319 6.82 10.88 16.21
C PHE A 319 8.28 10.96 16.68
N ALA A 320 8.78 9.97 17.44
CA ALA A 320 10.19 9.87 17.81
C ALA A 320 11.09 9.39 16.66
N ALA A 321 10.56 8.54 15.78
CA ALA A 321 11.28 8.01 14.62
C ALA A 321 11.65 9.11 13.61
N LYS A 322 12.66 8.85 12.78
CA LYS A 322 13.03 9.69 11.64
C LYS A 322 13.29 8.79 10.42
N PRO A 323 12.87 9.19 9.21
CA PRO A 323 13.32 8.50 8.01
C PRO A 323 14.85 8.55 7.93
N GLU A 324 15.51 7.40 7.74
CA GLU A 324 16.96 7.36 7.62
C GLU A 324 17.41 8.02 6.31
N VAL A 325 18.31 8.99 6.43
CA VAL A 325 19.03 9.56 5.30
C VAL A 325 20.24 8.67 5.04
N SER A 326 20.26 7.95 3.91
CA SER A 326 21.48 7.27 3.52
C SER A 326 22.51 8.34 3.13
N SER A 327 23.61 8.42 3.89
CA SER A 327 24.84 8.92 3.31
C SER A 327 25.25 7.87 2.28
N GLY A 328 25.12 8.19 1.00
CA GLY A 328 25.59 7.30 -0.06
C GLY A 328 27.06 6.88 0.16
N PRO A 329 27.55 5.85 -0.54
CA PRO A 329 28.97 5.54 -0.52
C PRO A 329 29.75 6.84 -0.76
N LYS A 330 30.72 7.14 0.10
CA LYS A 330 31.77 8.09 -0.28
C LYS A 330 32.50 7.40 -1.42
N ASP A 331 32.09 7.62 -2.66
CA ASP A 331 32.89 7.22 -3.80
C ASP A 331 34.30 7.78 -3.53
N PRO A 332 35.34 6.93 -3.46
CA PRO A 332 36.69 7.45 -3.38
C PRO A 332 36.87 8.32 -4.61
N ILE A 333 37.16 9.60 -4.38
CA ILE A 333 37.59 10.52 -5.43
C ILE A 333 38.72 9.78 -6.14
N PRO A 334 38.60 9.44 -7.44
CA PRO A 334 39.72 8.88 -8.16
C PRO A 334 40.82 9.92 -8.07
N GLU A 335 41.92 9.55 -7.41
CA GLU A 335 43.13 10.33 -7.35
C GLU A 335 43.57 10.49 -8.81
N ALA A 336 43.23 11.64 -9.40
CA ALA A 336 43.54 11.94 -10.77
C ALA A 336 45.06 11.85 -10.89
N GLN A 337 45.51 10.83 -11.60
CA GLN A 337 46.90 10.68 -11.99
C GLN A 337 47.29 11.98 -12.69
N ALA A 338 48.13 12.75 -12.02
CA ALA A 338 48.78 13.91 -12.56
C ALA A 338 49.80 13.42 -13.59
N GLU A 339 49.33 13.12 -14.80
CA GLU A 339 50.20 13.11 -15.97
C GLU A 339 50.11 14.46 -16.67
N LEU A 340 51.27 15.12 -16.65
CA LEU A 340 51.63 16.35 -17.31
C LEU A 340 51.14 16.43 -18.76
N LEU A 341 50.35 17.46 -19.05
CA LEU A 341 50.33 18.08 -20.36
C LEU A 341 50.66 19.58 -20.20
N PRO A 342 51.73 20.09 -20.83
CA PRO A 342 52.07 21.50 -20.77
C PRO A 342 51.26 22.29 -21.79
N GLY A 343 50.67 23.40 -21.34
CA GLY A 343 50.21 24.47 -22.22
C GLY A 343 48.70 24.65 -22.29
N ALA A 344 48.16 25.44 -21.37
CA ALA A 344 47.00 26.28 -21.67
C ALA A 344 47.06 27.55 -20.80
N SER A 345 47.17 28.66 -21.50
CA SER A 345 47.30 30.04 -21.02
C SER A 345 46.13 30.48 -20.13
N SER A 346 46.46 31.32 -19.16
CA SER A 346 45.54 32.09 -18.31
C SER A 346 44.62 33.00 -19.12
N ASP A 347 43.32 32.93 -18.88
CA ASP A 347 42.42 34.10 -18.88
C ASP A 347 41.00 33.71 -18.44
N SER A 348 40.73 33.86 -17.14
CA SER A 348 39.37 33.74 -16.59
C SER A 348 39.13 34.81 -15.52
N GLN A 349 39.08 36.07 -15.95
CA GLN A 349 38.41 37.14 -15.22
C GLN A 349 37.64 38.02 -16.20
N LYS A 350 36.42 37.60 -16.52
CA LYS A 350 35.32 38.45 -16.98
C LYS A 350 34.03 37.70 -16.63
N TRP A 351 32.97 38.45 -16.36
CA TRP A 351 31.64 38.01 -15.89
C TRP A 351 31.42 38.03 -14.37
N LEU A 352 31.70 39.18 -13.76
CA LEU A 352 30.92 39.68 -12.62
C LEU A 352 30.51 41.13 -12.92
N ARG A 353 29.24 41.35 -13.29
CA ARG A 353 28.54 42.60 -13.00
C ARG A 353 27.06 42.31 -12.67
N PRO A 354 26.46 43.04 -11.71
CA PRO A 354 25.06 42.87 -11.32
C PRO A 354 24.14 43.58 -12.32
N MET A 355 22.95 43.02 -12.57
CA MET A 355 21.87 43.75 -13.24
C MET A 355 21.08 44.54 -12.20
N GLU A 356 20.88 45.82 -12.48
CA GLU A 356 19.78 46.65 -11.93
C GLU A 356 18.43 46.17 -12.45
#